data_AF-A0A4P7N881-F1
#
_entry.id   AF-A0A4P7N881-F1
#
_cell.length_a   1.000
_cell.length_b   1.000
_cell.length_c   1.000
_cell.angle_alpha   90.00
_cell.angle_beta   90.00
_cell.angle_gamma   90.00
#
_symmetry.space_group_name_H-M   'P 1'
#
loop_
_entity.id
_entity.type
_entity.pdbx_description
1 polymer ?
#
loop_
_entity_poly.entity_id
_entity_poly.type
_entity_poly.pdbx_seq_one_letter_code
_entity_poly.pdbx_strand_id
1 'polypeptide(L)'
;MPKATTPNARSRRHNPLESDILATGVLRQKAPKRKHKESTEAENYVDSRASQQILALGRELLEDERQEGGAATEKTHDAFALESGRFQNDDVADDEFPAEDDAWGSDEEVEEVEVDPEDLEAFNRFLPADGDDDPLLRLGWGGQGDAEEEAPTNLADIILAKIQEKEAMDAGKIPQVSAVEGEMQDLPPKVVEVYTIIGQMLARYKSGKLPKPFKVLPTIPRWEDILVVTNPEQWTPNAVYAATKIFSSANSAAAQRFMELVVLDAFKTDIFEHKKLNPHLFNALKKGLYRPAAWFKGFLFPLVSGGCTLREAAIVAAALARVSVPVLHSAAAIKGLCDIAAQEASQGTEGGGATNILLRCLLEKKYALPYQCIDALVFHFLRFRNADPASVREEDVSKIGKDGAAMSRIALPVIWHQCLLSFAQHYRDQITEEQRELLLDLLLTHGHSGIGPEVRRELLAGRGRGVPLEQEGPAFDGDDTMLVD
;
A
#
# COMPACT_ATOMS: atom_id res chain seq x y z
N MET A 1 48.35 -4.21 -66.46
CA MET A 1 48.80 -2.90 -65.90
C MET A 1 47.58 -1.98 -65.76
N PRO A 2 47.57 -1.05 -64.77
CA PRO A 2 46.46 -0.86 -63.82
C PRO A 2 45.90 0.58 -63.72
N LYS A 3 45.03 0.80 -62.70
CA LYS A 3 44.63 2.05 -61.99
C LYS A 3 43.27 2.64 -62.40
N ALA A 4 42.46 3.23 -61.51
CA ALA A 4 42.37 3.31 -60.06
C ALA A 4 41.00 3.96 -59.75
N THR A 5 40.35 3.57 -58.66
CA THR A 5 39.07 4.11 -58.19
C THR A 5 39.28 5.39 -57.38
N THR A 6 38.55 6.46 -57.72
CA THR A 6 38.51 7.73 -56.95
C THR A 6 37.34 7.71 -55.96
N PRO A 7 37.54 8.01 -54.66
CA PRO A 7 36.44 8.17 -53.73
C PRO A 7 35.93 9.61 -53.68
N ASN A 8 34.61 9.70 -53.55
CA ASN A 8 33.73 10.85 -53.33
C ASN A 8 34.31 12.04 -52.54
N ALA A 9 34.06 13.23 -53.08
CA ALA A 9 34.14 14.51 -52.39
C ALA A 9 33.10 14.57 -51.25
N ARG A 10 33.58 14.61 -49.99
CA ARG A 10 32.79 15.03 -48.83
C ARG A 10 33.10 16.48 -48.51
N SER A 11 32.04 17.23 -48.25
CA SER A 11 31.99 18.65 -47.92
C SER A 11 33.07 19.12 -46.95
N ARG A 12 33.82 20.14 -47.36
CA ARG A 12 34.69 20.93 -46.47
C ARG A 12 33.80 21.72 -45.51
N ARG A 13 33.68 21.25 -44.27
CA ARG A 13 33.23 22.08 -43.14
C ARG A 13 34.48 22.74 -42.55
N HIS A 14 34.47 24.07 -42.43
CA HIS A 14 35.53 24.82 -41.77
C HIS A 14 35.61 24.44 -40.29
N ASN A 15 36.73 23.87 -39.87
CA ASN A 15 37.07 23.76 -38.46
C ASN A 15 37.71 25.09 -37.99
N PRO A 16 37.48 25.51 -36.74
CA PRO A 16 38.15 26.67 -36.18
C PRO A 16 39.65 26.42 -36.04
N LEU A 17 40.44 27.44 -36.39
CA LEU A 17 41.91 27.43 -36.48
C LEU A 17 42.61 26.92 -35.21
N GLU A 18 41.99 27.15 -34.05
CA GLU A 18 42.46 26.69 -32.74
C GLU A 18 42.59 25.15 -32.65
N SER A 19 41.68 24.42 -33.29
CA SER A 19 41.69 22.94 -33.30
C SER A 19 42.79 22.33 -34.17
N ASP A 20 43.19 23.03 -35.24
CA ASP A 20 44.29 22.59 -36.12
C ASP A 20 45.65 22.89 -35.48
N ILE A 21 45.77 23.98 -34.72
CA ILE A 21 47.01 24.33 -33.99
C ILE A 21 47.31 23.28 -32.91
N LEU A 22 46.29 22.79 -32.19
CA LEU A 22 46.46 21.75 -31.18
C LEU A 22 46.77 20.35 -31.75
N ALA A 23 46.44 20.10 -33.02
CA ALA A 23 46.66 18.81 -33.68
C ALA A 23 48.07 18.65 -34.29
N THR A 24 48.86 19.73 -34.38
CA THR A 24 50.16 19.74 -35.07
C THR A 24 51.37 19.44 -34.16
N GLY A 25 51.15 18.88 -32.97
CA GLY A 25 52.18 18.37 -32.07
C GLY A 25 52.23 16.83 -32.04
N VAL A 26 53.46 16.29 -32.05
CA VAL A 26 53.88 14.86 -32.11
C VAL A 26 52.78 13.81 -31.79
N LEU A 27 52.36 13.11 -32.86
CA LEU A 27 51.74 11.77 -32.92
C LEU A 27 51.02 11.28 -31.65
N ARG A 28 49.75 11.70 -31.49
CA ARG A 28 48.75 10.94 -30.72
C ARG A 28 47.47 10.75 -31.53
N GLN A 29 47.31 9.55 -32.10
CA GLN A 29 46.03 9.07 -32.61
C GLN A 29 45.09 8.73 -31.45
N LYS A 30 44.19 9.66 -31.10
CA LYS A 30 42.82 9.47 -30.56
C LYS A 30 42.37 10.74 -29.82
N ALA A 31 41.25 11.31 -30.23
CA ALA A 31 40.59 12.41 -29.51
C ALA A 31 40.09 11.94 -28.12
N PRO A 32 40.31 12.69 -27.04
CA PRO A 32 39.76 12.35 -25.73
C PRO A 32 38.26 12.67 -25.66
N LYS A 33 37.47 11.74 -25.10
CA LYS A 33 36.08 11.97 -24.70
C LYS A 33 36.01 13.13 -23.69
N ARG A 34 35.22 14.16 -23.99
CA ARG A 34 34.88 15.24 -23.04
C ARG A 34 34.17 14.63 -21.82
N LYS A 35 34.74 14.86 -20.63
CA LYS A 35 34.05 14.77 -19.34
C LYS A 35 33.06 15.93 -19.25
N HIS A 36 31.79 15.63 -18.97
CA HIS A 36 30.80 16.62 -18.58
C HIS A 36 31.19 17.14 -17.19
N LYS A 37 31.60 18.41 -17.11
CA LYS A 37 31.80 19.12 -15.86
C LYS A 37 30.46 19.75 -15.51
N GLU A 38 29.89 19.27 -14.42
CA GLU A 38 28.73 19.83 -13.75
C GLU A 38 29.05 21.29 -13.35
N SER A 39 28.28 22.24 -13.88
CA SER A 39 28.25 23.62 -13.45
C SER A 39 26.86 23.93 -12.92
N THR A 40 26.82 24.03 -11.61
CA THR A 40 25.91 24.82 -10.77
C THR A 40 25.11 25.90 -11.50
N GLU A 41 23.79 25.83 -11.30
CA GLU A 41 22.82 26.94 -11.20
C GLU A 41 23.30 28.29 -11.73
N ALA A 42 23.13 28.50 -13.03
CA ALA A 42 23.03 29.83 -13.61
C ALA A 42 22.21 29.78 -14.90
N GLU A 43 21.04 30.45 -14.85
CA GLU A 43 20.34 31.10 -15.95
C GLU A 43 19.36 30.27 -16.81
N ASN A 44 18.18 30.02 -16.25
CA ASN A 44 16.90 30.03 -16.98
C ASN A 44 16.52 31.47 -17.35
N TYR A 45 17.32 32.16 -18.17
CA TYR A 45 16.94 33.48 -18.70
C TYR A 45 16.88 33.42 -20.23
N VAL A 46 15.70 33.70 -20.78
CA VAL A 46 15.51 33.80 -22.24
C VAL A 46 16.09 35.13 -22.69
N ASP A 47 17.09 35.09 -23.58
CA ASP A 47 17.74 36.27 -24.14
C ASP A 47 16.69 37.24 -24.72
N SER A 48 16.88 38.53 -24.49
CA SER A 48 16.01 39.64 -24.93
C SER A 48 15.56 39.54 -26.39
N ARG A 49 16.44 39.04 -27.26
CA ARG A 49 16.17 38.85 -28.69
C ARG A 49 15.26 37.65 -28.96
N ALA A 50 15.44 36.57 -28.21
CA ALA A 50 14.56 35.40 -28.26
C ALA A 50 13.17 35.73 -27.71
N SER A 51 13.09 36.55 -26.64
CA SER A 51 11.82 37.05 -26.09
C SER A 51 11.06 37.93 -27.10
N GLN A 52 11.75 38.81 -27.83
CA GLN A 52 11.12 39.61 -28.89
C GLN A 52 10.63 38.74 -30.07
N GLN A 53 11.37 37.68 -30.41
CA GLN A 53 10.98 36.76 -31.48
C GLN A 53 9.77 35.91 -31.09
N ILE A 54 9.68 35.47 -29.82
CA ILE A 54 8.50 34.76 -29.29
C ILE A 54 7.26 35.66 -29.32
N LEU A 55 7.39 36.94 -28.94
CA LEU A 55 6.28 37.90 -28.97
C LEU A 55 5.85 38.31 -30.39
N ALA A 56 6.76 38.27 -31.36
CA ALA A 56 6.42 38.49 -32.76
C ALA A 56 5.64 37.28 -33.31
N LEU A 57 6.10 36.07 -33.02
CA LEU A 57 5.48 34.83 -33.48
C LEU A 57 4.11 34.58 -32.82
N GLY A 58 3.95 34.97 -31.55
CA GLY A 58 2.64 34.95 -30.88
C GLY A 58 1.63 35.95 -31.45
N ARG A 59 2.11 37.08 -32.01
CA ARG A 59 1.25 38.06 -32.69
C ARG A 59 0.79 37.56 -34.06
N GLU A 60 1.69 36.91 -34.80
CA GLU A 60 1.40 36.29 -36.09
C GLU A 60 0.36 35.17 -35.94
N LEU A 61 0.51 34.29 -34.94
CA LEU A 61 -0.46 33.22 -34.66
C LEU A 61 -1.86 33.75 -34.32
N LEU A 62 -1.97 34.84 -33.55
CA LEU A 62 -3.26 35.46 -33.24
C LEU A 62 -3.91 36.11 -34.47
N GLU A 63 -3.10 36.64 -35.38
CA GLU A 63 -3.59 37.27 -36.61
C GLU A 63 -4.05 36.21 -37.62
N ASP A 64 -3.36 35.08 -37.71
CA ASP A 64 -3.78 33.90 -38.49
C ASP A 64 -5.06 33.26 -37.93
N GLU A 65 -5.16 33.09 -36.61
CA GLU A 65 -6.36 32.56 -35.94
C GLU A 65 -7.59 33.47 -36.15
N ARG A 66 -7.35 34.78 -36.26
CA ARG A 66 -8.38 35.79 -36.56
C ARG A 66 -8.79 35.80 -38.04
N GLN A 67 -7.90 35.44 -38.96
CA GLN A 67 -8.21 35.34 -40.38
C GLN A 67 -8.87 34.01 -40.76
N GLU A 68 -8.54 32.91 -40.07
CA GLU A 68 -9.14 31.59 -40.29
C GLU A 68 -10.42 31.34 -39.47
N GLY A 69 -10.65 32.10 -38.39
CA GLY A 69 -11.80 31.98 -37.49
C GLY A 69 -13.10 32.64 -37.97
N GLY A 70 -13.72 32.10 -39.02
CA GLY A 70 -15.11 32.39 -39.37
C GLY A 70 -16.09 31.73 -38.38
N ALA A 71 -16.71 32.54 -37.52
CA ALA A 71 -17.92 32.28 -36.72
C ALA A 71 -17.94 31.01 -35.83
N ALA A 72 -17.38 31.11 -34.62
CA ALA A 72 -17.79 30.30 -33.48
C ALA A 72 -17.78 31.14 -32.20
N THR A 73 -18.87 31.05 -31.46
CA THR A 73 -19.25 31.78 -30.23
C THR A 73 -18.17 31.80 -29.15
N GLU A 74 -17.88 32.98 -28.63
CA GLU A 74 -16.99 33.26 -27.49
C GLU A 74 -17.49 32.61 -26.18
N LYS A 75 -16.63 31.83 -25.53
CA LYS A 75 -16.70 31.58 -24.08
C LYS A 75 -15.39 32.08 -23.46
N THR A 76 -15.44 33.20 -22.78
CA THR A 76 -14.34 33.73 -21.98
C THR A 76 -14.34 33.04 -20.62
N HIS A 77 -13.33 32.23 -20.32
CA HIS A 77 -13.02 31.85 -18.94
C HIS A 77 -11.88 32.75 -18.46
N ASP A 78 -12.20 33.62 -17.49
CA ASP A 78 -11.27 34.57 -16.93
C ASP A 78 -10.49 33.92 -15.77
N ALA A 79 -9.17 33.88 -15.86
CA ALA A 79 -8.30 33.13 -14.95
C ALA A 79 -7.76 33.96 -13.77
N PHE A 80 -8.24 35.20 -13.55
CA PHE A 80 -7.71 36.08 -12.50
C PHE A 80 -8.73 36.97 -11.76
N ALA A 81 -10.01 36.58 -11.71
CA ALA A 81 -10.99 37.24 -10.82
C ALA A 81 -10.96 36.59 -9.42
N LEU A 82 -9.91 36.87 -8.64
CA LEU A 82 -9.88 36.60 -7.20
C LEU A 82 -10.20 37.91 -6.48
N GLU A 83 -11.44 38.02 -6.01
CA GLU A 83 -11.99 39.21 -5.38
C GLU A 83 -11.35 39.44 -4.01
N SER A 84 -10.59 40.52 -3.94
CA SER A 84 -10.20 41.21 -2.72
C SER A 84 -11.44 41.77 -2.02
N GLY A 85 -11.73 41.30 -0.82
CA GLY A 85 -12.72 41.98 0.01
C GLY A 85 -13.26 41.20 1.19
N ARG A 86 -12.42 40.92 2.20
CA ARG A 86 -12.74 41.08 3.63
C ARG A 86 -11.69 40.40 4.51
N PHE A 87 -10.72 41.19 4.95
CA PHE A 87 -10.20 41.07 6.30
C PHE A 87 -10.32 42.45 6.94
N GLN A 88 -11.16 42.57 7.96
CA GLN A 88 -10.92 43.50 9.05
C GLN A 88 -11.63 43.02 10.33
N ASN A 89 -10.80 42.61 11.30
CA ASN A 89 -10.99 42.56 12.76
C ASN A 89 -12.11 41.67 13.34
N ASP A 90 -12.02 41.09 14.52
CA ASP A 90 -10.98 40.67 15.48
C ASP A 90 -11.77 39.81 16.52
N ASP A 91 -11.08 39.05 17.36
CA ASP A 91 -11.53 38.55 18.67
C ASP A 91 -12.45 37.30 18.86
N VAL A 92 -11.81 36.26 19.40
CA VAL A 92 -12.16 35.35 20.53
C VAL A 92 -13.47 34.52 20.51
N ALA A 93 -13.30 33.18 20.60
CA ALA A 93 -13.91 32.24 21.57
C ALA A 93 -14.42 30.91 20.97
N ASP A 94 -14.03 29.82 21.63
CA ASP A 94 -14.59 28.45 21.68
C ASP A 94 -15.13 27.79 20.40
N ASP A 95 -14.38 26.79 19.90
CA ASP A 95 -14.96 25.63 19.21
C ASP A 95 -15.10 24.47 20.21
N GLU A 96 -16.23 24.47 20.91
CA GLU A 96 -16.78 23.31 21.63
C GLU A 96 -17.44 22.40 20.59
N PHE A 97 -16.98 21.15 20.48
CA PHE A 97 -17.68 20.11 19.72
C PHE A 97 -18.92 19.63 20.51
N PRO A 98 -20.13 19.61 19.94
CA PRO A 98 -21.19 18.73 20.41
C PRO A 98 -21.39 17.55 19.46
N ALA A 99 -21.60 16.41 20.10
CA ALA A 99 -21.90 15.09 19.57
C ALA A 99 -23.04 15.05 18.53
N GLU A 100 -22.84 14.27 17.47
CA GLU A 100 -23.92 13.72 16.66
C GLU A 100 -24.47 12.46 17.36
N ASP A 101 -25.68 12.59 17.89
CA ASP A 101 -26.64 11.49 18.07
C ASP A 101 -27.97 11.96 17.46
N ASP A 102 -28.61 11.05 16.73
CA ASP A 102 -30.03 11.03 16.29
C ASP A 102 -30.58 12.16 15.38
N ALA A 103 -30.77 11.84 14.09
CA ALA A 103 -31.95 12.29 13.32
C ALA A 103 -32.12 11.54 11.98
N TRP A 104 -32.77 10.37 12.03
CA TRP A 104 -33.45 9.81 10.85
C TRP A 104 -34.78 10.52 10.65
N GLY A 105 -34.86 11.40 9.66
CA GLY A 105 -36.09 12.07 9.25
C GLY A 105 -35.93 12.71 7.88
N SER A 106 -35.93 11.90 6.83
CA SER A 106 -36.00 12.37 5.44
C SER A 106 -37.45 12.70 5.09
N ASP A 107 -37.76 13.99 5.00
CA ASP A 107 -38.90 14.52 4.27
C ASP A 107 -38.45 14.58 2.80
N GLU A 108 -38.77 13.54 2.02
CA GLU A 108 -38.43 13.44 0.60
C GLU A 108 -39.69 13.81 -0.20
N GLU A 109 -39.63 14.97 -0.85
CA GLU A 109 -40.61 15.42 -1.84
C GLU A 109 -40.77 14.35 -2.92
N VAL A 110 -42.00 13.82 -3.05
CA VAL A 110 -42.33 12.79 -4.05
C VAL A 110 -42.41 13.47 -5.43
N GLU A 111 -41.42 13.20 -6.27
CA GLU A 111 -41.43 13.54 -7.69
C GLU A 111 -42.47 12.64 -8.40
N GLU A 112 -43.52 13.23 -8.97
CA GLU A 112 -44.52 12.50 -9.76
C GLU A 112 -43.86 11.94 -11.03
N VAL A 113 -43.53 10.65 -11.02
CA VAL A 113 -43.04 9.91 -12.18
C VAL A 113 -44.24 9.50 -13.04
N GLU A 114 -44.36 10.06 -14.24
CA GLU A 114 -45.30 9.60 -15.25
C GLU A 114 -44.88 8.20 -15.73
N VAL A 115 -45.66 7.17 -15.39
CA VAL A 115 -45.39 5.78 -15.79
C VAL A 115 -45.91 5.56 -17.21
N ASP A 116 -45.07 4.98 -18.07
CA ASP A 116 -45.44 4.63 -19.44
C ASP A 116 -46.63 3.63 -19.47
N PRO A 117 -47.60 3.80 -20.39
CA PRO A 117 -48.82 3.00 -20.41
C PRO A 117 -48.57 1.50 -20.67
N GLU A 118 -47.46 1.15 -21.34
CA GLU A 118 -47.07 -0.25 -21.56
C GLU A 118 -46.62 -0.95 -20.27
N ASP A 119 -45.97 -0.22 -19.36
CA ASP A 119 -45.52 -0.75 -18.07
C ASP A 119 -46.71 -0.93 -17.11
N LEU A 120 -47.72 -0.07 -17.20
CA LEU A 120 -48.95 -0.17 -16.42
C LEU A 120 -49.81 -1.37 -16.85
N GLU A 121 -49.82 -1.70 -18.15
CA GLU A 121 -50.45 -2.92 -18.67
C GLU A 121 -49.69 -4.19 -18.24
N ALA A 122 -48.35 -4.17 -18.24
CA ALA A 122 -47.54 -5.27 -17.74
C ALA A 122 -47.77 -5.52 -16.25
N PHE A 123 -47.92 -4.44 -15.47
CA PHE A 123 -48.26 -4.49 -14.05
C PHE A 123 -49.66 -5.07 -13.82
N ASN A 124 -50.68 -4.59 -14.54
CA ASN A 124 -52.06 -5.10 -14.45
C ASN A 124 -52.20 -6.55 -14.92
N ARG A 125 -51.27 -7.04 -15.77
CA ARG A 125 -51.19 -8.44 -16.15
C ARG A 125 -50.66 -9.32 -15.01
N PHE A 126 -49.82 -8.77 -14.15
CA PHE A 126 -49.23 -9.46 -13.00
C PHE A 126 -50.10 -9.36 -11.74
N LEU A 127 -50.87 -8.28 -11.61
CA LEU A 127 -51.82 -8.00 -10.54
C LEU A 127 -53.13 -7.50 -11.18
N PRO A 128 -54.11 -8.38 -11.45
CA PRO A 128 -55.39 -7.96 -12.00
C PRO A 128 -56.05 -6.95 -11.06
N ALA A 129 -56.37 -5.76 -11.56
CA ALA A 129 -56.93 -4.65 -10.78
C ALA A 129 -58.35 -4.91 -10.24
N ASP A 130 -59.00 -6.01 -10.65
CA ASP A 130 -60.32 -6.44 -10.15
C ASP A 130 -60.15 -7.52 -9.06
N GLY A 131 -59.34 -7.21 -8.04
CA GLY A 131 -59.06 -8.08 -6.90
C GLY A 131 -59.95 -7.81 -5.69
N ASP A 132 -61.22 -8.23 -5.74
CA ASP A 132 -62.06 -8.42 -4.53
C ASP A 132 -61.85 -9.80 -3.87
N ASP A 133 -60.89 -10.59 -4.38
CA ASP A 133 -60.60 -11.95 -3.89
C ASP A 133 -59.22 -12.02 -3.23
N ASP A 134 -58.92 -11.09 -2.33
CA ASP A 134 -57.78 -11.24 -1.41
C ASP A 134 -58.28 -11.84 -0.08
N PRO A 135 -58.08 -13.16 0.16
CA PRO A 135 -58.63 -13.85 1.33
C PRO A 135 -58.09 -13.33 2.68
N LEU A 136 -57.03 -12.52 2.64
CA LEU A 136 -56.44 -11.83 3.80
C LEU A 136 -57.23 -10.59 4.26
N LEU A 137 -58.05 -9.98 3.39
CA LEU A 137 -58.88 -8.81 3.74
C LEU A 137 -60.26 -9.22 4.28
N ARG A 138 -60.73 -10.44 3.98
CA ARG A 138 -62.04 -10.95 4.44
C ARG A 138 -62.00 -11.54 5.86
N LEU A 139 -60.87 -12.08 6.31
CA LEU A 139 -60.70 -12.61 7.67
C LEU A 139 -59.86 -11.65 8.52
N GLY A 140 -60.50 -10.59 9.04
CA GLY A 140 -59.90 -9.73 10.06
C GLY A 140 -59.53 -10.48 11.35
N TRP A 141 -58.55 -9.96 12.08
CA TRP A 141 -58.07 -10.49 13.36
C TRP A 141 -59.22 -10.68 14.37
N GLY A 142 -59.66 -11.93 14.56
CA GLY A 142 -60.58 -12.34 15.62
C GLY A 142 -62.07 -12.15 15.29
N GLY A 143 -62.65 -13.06 14.50
CA GLY A 143 -64.10 -13.13 14.28
C GLY A 143 -64.55 -14.54 13.92
N GLN A 144 -65.42 -15.11 14.76
CA GLN A 144 -66.04 -16.42 14.63
C GLN A 144 -67.18 -16.38 13.60
N GLY A 145 -67.21 -17.32 12.64
CA GLY A 145 -68.33 -17.45 11.69
C GLY A 145 -68.15 -18.55 10.65
N ASP A 146 -68.82 -19.67 10.91
CA ASP A 146 -69.36 -20.74 10.04
C ASP A 146 -68.54 -21.26 8.84
N ALA A 147 -67.99 -22.46 9.06
CA ALA A 147 -67.40 -23.34 8.09
C ALA A 147 -68.47 -24.04 7.23
N GLU A 148 -68.40 -23.85 5.92
CA GLU A 148 -68.89 -24.83 4.95
C GLU A 148 -67.70 -25.65 4.44
N GLU A 149 -67.89 -26.96 4.46
CA GLU A 149 -66.88 -28.01 4.26
C GLU A 149 -66.39 -28.07 2.81
N GLU A 150 -65.20 -27.51 2.55
CA GLU A 150 -64.34 -27.98 1.47
C GLU A 150 -63.06 -28.55 2.10
N ALA A 151 -62.75 -29.80 1.79
CA ALA A 151 -61.59 -30.50 2.32
C ALA A 151 -60.33 -29.65 2.09
N PRO A 152 -59.53 -29.32 3.13
CA PRO A 152 -58.37 -28.49 2.95
C PRO A 152 -57.38 -29.25 2.07
N THR A 153 -57.20 -28.78 0.84
CA THR A 153 -56.07 -29.20 0.01
C THR A 153 -54.84 -28.73 0.78
N ASN A 154 -54.18 -29.67 1.45
CA ASN A 154 -53.16 -29.36 2.43
C ASN A 154 -52.03 -28.61 1.71
N LEU A 155 -51.78 -27.36 2.09
CA LEU A 155 -50.75 -26.52 1.47
C LEU A 155 -49.38 -27.23 1.48
N ALA A 156 -49.13 -28.07 2.49
CA ALA A 156 -47.94 -28.90 2.58
C ALA A 156 -47.78 -29.84 1.37
N ASP A 157 -48.87 -30.43 0.86
CA ASP A 157 -48.83 -31.36 -0.27
C ASP A 157 -48.61 -30.62 -1.60
N ILE A 158 -49.17 -29.41 -1.73
CA ILE A 158 -48.95 -28.53 -2.89
C ILE A 158 -47.53 -27.97 -2.89
N ILE A 159 -47.00 -27.62 -1.71
CA ILE A 159 -45.61 -27.16 -1.55
C ILE A 159 -44.64 -28.31 -1.83
N LEU A 160 -44.90 -29.52 -1.33
CA LEU A 160 -44.07 -30.69 -1.61
C LEU A 160 -44.08 -31.06 -3.10
N ALA A 161 -45.23 -31.00 -3.77
CA ALA A 161 -45.32 -31.22 -5.21
C ALA A 161 -44.56 -30.15 -6.01
N LYS A 162 -44.67 -28.87 -5.63
CA LYS A 162 -43.91 -27.77 -6.27
C LYS A 162 -42.41 -27.82 -6.00
N ILE A 163 -41.99 -28.28 -4.82
CA ILE A 163 -40.57 -28.51 -4.50
C ILE A 163 -40.05 -29.67 -5.36
N GLN A 164 -40.79 -30.77 -5.50
CA GLN A 164 -40.38 -31.89 -6.35
C GLN A 164 -40.32 -31.53 -7.84
N GLU A 165 -41.27 -30.74 -8.36
CA GLU A 165 -41.19 -30.25 -9.74
C GLU A 165 -40.00 -29.32 -9.96
N LYS A 166 -39.71 -28.44 -8.99
CA LYS A 166 -38.57 -27.52 -9.06
C LYS A 166 -37.24 -28.25 -8.91
N GLU A 167 -37.16 -29.23 -8.01
CA GLU A 167 -36.01 -30.11 -7.84
C GLU A 167 -35.82 -31.04 -9.06
N ALA A 168 -36.88 -31.48 -9.73
CA ALA A 168 -36.78 -32.25 -10.97
C ALA A 168 -36.34 -31.38 -12.16
N MET A 169 -36.75 -30.10 -12.19
CA MET A 169 -36.21 -29.11 -13.15
C MET A 169 -34.74 -28.77 -12.87
N ASP A 170 -34.35 -28.62 -11.60
CA ASP A 170 -32.96 -28.35 -11.19
C ASP A 170 -32.07 -29.60 -11.25
N ALA A 171 -32.60 -30.81 -11.14
CA ALA A 171 -31.84 -32.06 -11.31
C ALA A 171 -31.37 -32.29 -12.75
N GLY A 172 -31.94 -31.58 -13.73
CA GLY A 172 -31.41 -31.48 -15.10
C GLY A 172 -30.16 -30.60 -15.21
N LYS A 173 -29.87 -29.79 -14.18
CA LYS A 173 -28.63 -29.03 -13.98
C LYS A 173 -27.97 -29.53 -12.71
N ILE A 174 -27.30 -30.68 -12.80
CA ILE A 174 -26.46 -31.22 -11.73
C ILE A 174 -25.61 -30.08 -11.14
N PRO A 175 -25.85 -29.63 -9.90
CA PRO A 175 -24.92 -28.76 -9.21
C PRO A 175 -23.85 -29.72 -8.68
N GLN A 176 -22.78 -29.88 -9.46
CA GLN A 176 -21.53 -30.33 -8.86
C GLN A 176 -21.20 -29.35 -7.75
N VAL A 177 -21.06 -29.90 -6.54
CA VAL A 177 -20.44 -29.28 -5.38
C VAL A 177 -19.00 -28.88 -5.73
N SER A 178 -18.87 -27.74 -6.40
CA SER A 178 -17.65 -26.98 -6.66
C SER A 178 -17.99 -25.49 -6.66
N ALA A 179 -18.51 -24.98 -5.54
CA ALA A 179 -18.83 -23.56 -5.33
C ALA A 179 -17.57 -22.68 -5.17
N VAL A 180 -16.48 -23.02 -5.86
CA VAL A 180 -15.23 -22.24 -5.99
C VAL A 180 -14.81 -22.08 -7.46
N GLU A 181 -15.45 -22.77 -8.42
CA GLU A 181 -15.01 -22.77 -9.84
C GLU A 181 -15.93 -21.92 -10.76
N GLY A 182 -17.05 -21.40 -10.25
CA GLY A 182 -18.10 -20.73 -11.03
C GLY A 182 -17.76 -19.34 -11.60
N GLU A 183 -16.57 -18.80 -11.34
CA GLU A 183 -16.10 -17.54 -11.94
C GLU A 183 -14.86 -17.71 -12.82
N MET A 184 -14.51 -18.95 -13.24
CA MET A 184 -13.64 -19.10 -14.41
C MET A 184 -14.45 -18.80 -15.67
N GLN A 185 -14.64 -17.50 -15.95
CA GLN A 185 -15.12 -17.04 -17.25
C GLN A 185 -14.26 -17.70 -18.32
N ASP A 186 -14.88 -18.55 -19.15
CA ASP A 186 -14.23 -19.40 -20.15
C ASP A 186 -13.06 -18.69 -20.85
N LEU A 187 -11.84 -18.94 -20.34
CA LEU A 187 -10.64 -18.52 -21.05
C LEU A 187 -10.64 -19.26 -22.39
N PRO A 188 -10.30 -18.58 -23.50
CA PRO A 188 -10.25 -19.24 -24.79
C PRO A 188 -9.41 -20.52 -24.68
N PRO A 189 -9.86 -21.68 -25.21
CA PRO A 189 -9.22 -22.97 -24.98
C PRO A 189 -7.75 -22.97 -25.39
N LYS A 190 -7.40 -22.22 -26.45
CA LYS A 190 -6.03 -22.02 -26.90
C LYS A 190 -5.13 -21.32 -25.86
N VAL A 191 -5.67 -20.38 -25.08
CA VAL A 191 -4.94 -19.72 -24.00
C VAL A 191 -4.68 -20.74 -22.89
N VAL A 192 -5.70 -21.51 -22.52
CA VAL A 192 -5.58 -22.56 -21.50
C VAL A 192 -4.50 -23.58 -21.90
N GLU A 193 -4.54 -24.10 -23.13
CA GLU A 193 -3.55 -25.06 -23.63
C GLU A 193 -2.11 -24.51 -23.58
N VAL A 194 -1.92 -23.28 -24.07
CA VAL A 194 -0.59 -22.65 -24.11
C VAL A 194 -0.05 -22.40 -22.70
N TYR A 195 -0.87 -21.89 -21.78
CA TYR A 195 -0.42 -21.61 -20.41
C TYR A 195 -0.29 -22.88 -19.55
N THR A 196 -1.06 -23.93 -19.82
CA THR A 196 -0.88 -25.25 -19.21
C THR A 196 0.50 -25.82 -19.56
N ILE A 197 0.91 -25.76 -20.84
CA ILE A 197 2.24 -26.20 -21.27
C ILE A 197 3.33 -25.34 -20.60
N ILE A 198 3.11 -24.04 -20.45
CA ILE A 198 4.05 -23.15 -19.75
C ILE A 198 4.16 -23.54 -18.27
N GLY A 199 3.06 -23.86 -17.58
CA GLY A 199 3.09 -24.35 -16.19
C GLY A 199 3.95 -25.60 -16.03
N GLN A 200 3.79 -26.59 -16.93
CA GLN A 200 4.62 -27.80 -16.94
C GLN A 200 6.11 -27.49 -17.17
N MET A 201 6.42 -26.46 -17.97
CA MET A 201 7.80 -26.00 -18.20
C MET A 201 8.36 -25.28 -16.96
N LEU A 202 7.55 -24.49 -16.24
CA LEU A 202 7.96 -23.79 -15.01
C LEU A 202 8.21 -24.74 -13.84
N ALA A 203 7.50 -25.88 -13.80
CA ALA A 203 7.70 -26.95 -12.83
C ALA A 203 9.07 -27.66 -12.98
N ARG A 204 9.72 -27.57 -14.14
CA ARG A 204 11.06 -28.15 -14.38
C ARG A 204 12.13 -27.09 -14.61
N TYR A 205 11.77 -25.81 -14.56
CA TYR A 205 12.66 -24.72 -14.90
C TYR A 205 13.85 -24.62 -13.92
N LYS A 206 15.05 -24.39 -14.47
CA LYS A 206 16.27 -24.19 -13.67
C LYS A 206 16.99 -22.92 -14.10
N SER A 207 17.20 -22.76 -15.40
CA SER A 207 17.88 -21.60 -15.98
C SER A 207 17.41 -21.37 -17.41
N GLY A 208 17.69 -20.19 -17.95
CA GLY A 208 17.38 -19.83 -19.33
C GLY A 208 16.49 -18.60 -19.44
N LYS A 209 15.88 -18.43 -20.62
CA LYS A 209 14.92 -17.36 -20.88
C LYS A 209 13.51 -17.91 -20.66
N LEU A 210 12.70 -17.18 -19.92
CA LEU A 210 11.28 -17.50 -19.81
C LEU A 210 10.57 -17.34 -21.17
N PRO A 211 9.55 -18.18 -21.46
CA PRO A 211 8.74 -18.08 -22.67
C PRO A 211 8.18 -16.68 -22.90
N LYS A 212 8.07 -16.27 -24.17
CA LYS A 212 7.50 -14.95 -24.52
C LYS A 212 6.08 -14.75 -23.97
N PRO A 213 5.15 -15.71 -24.06
CA PRO A 213 3.79 -15.51 -23.53
C PRO A 213 3.80 -15.18 -22.03
N PHE A 214 4.63 -15.87 -21.24
CA PHE A 214 4.78 -15.59 -19.81
C PHE A 214 5.32 -14.19 -19.51
N LYS A 215 6.20 -13.65 -20.37
CA LYS A 215 6.75 -12.29 -20.18
C LYS A 215 5.73 -11.19 -20.43
N VAL A 216 4.72 -11.44 -21.27
CA VAL A 216 3.66 -10.47 -21.58
C VAL A 216 2.55 -10.49 -20.53
N LEU A 217 2.54 -11.50 -19.66
CA LEU A 217 1.49 -11.73 -18.67
C LEU A 217 1.13 -10.48 -17.82
N PRO A 218 2.08 -9.71 -17.25
CA PRO A 218 1.74 -8.53 -16.45
C PRO A 218 1.10 -7.36 -17.22
N THR A 219 1.09 -7.42 -18.56
CA THR A 219 0.47 -6.40 -19.43
C THR A 219 -0.99 -6.73 -19.74
N ILE A 220 -1.41 -7.97 -19.49
CA ILE A 220 -2.76 -8.45 -19.81
C ILE A 220 -3.71 -8.02 -18.67
N PRO A 221 -4.90 -7.48 -18.95
CA PRO A 221 -5.85 -7.06 -17.91
C PRO A 221 -6.30 -8.18 -16.97
N ARG A 222 -6.61 -9.37 -17.51
CA ARG A 222 -7.02 -10.58 -16.75
C ARG A 222 -5.86 -11.57 -16.61
N TRP A 223 -4.73 -11.09 -16.10
CA TRP A 223 -3.54 -11.93 -15.96
C TRP A 223 -3.63 -12.88 -14.75
N GLU A 224 -4.46 -12.57 -13.75
CA GLU A 224 -4.66 -13.37 -12.55
C GLU A 224 -5.30 -14.73 -12.89
N ASP A 225 -6.38 -14.74 -13.66
CA ASP A 225 -7.02 -15.99 -14.12
C ASP A 225 -6.06 -16.87 -14.93
N ILE A 226 -5.26 -16.24 -15.79
CA ILE A 226 -4.24 -16.95 -16.59
C ILE A 226 -3.13 -17.51 -15.69
N LEU A 227 -2.77 -16.80 -14.62
CA LEU A 227 -1.76 -17.25 -13.67
C LEU A 227 -2.21 -18.52 -12.96
N VAL A 228 -3.47 -18.63 -12.58
CA VAL A 228 -4.03 -19.84 -11.94
C VAL A 228 -3.85 -21.06 -12.85
N VAL A 229 -4.11 -20.92 -14.16
CA VAL A 229 -3.92 -22.00 -15.15
C VAL A 229 -2.47 -22.51 -15.20
N THR A 230 -1.49 -21.66 -14.90
CA THR A 230 -0.07 -22.06 -14.87
C THR A 230 0.34 -22.83 -13.62
N ASN A 231 -0.58 -23.08 -12.67
CA ASN A 231 -0.38 -23.78 -11.40
C ASN A 231 0.86 -23.30 -10.62
N PRO A 232 0.82 -22.09 -10.03
CA PRO A 232 1.97 -21.48 -9.36
C PRO A 232 2.57 -22.31 -8.22
N GLU A 233 1.77 -23.15 -7.55
CA GLU A 233 2.21 -24.03 -6.46
C GLU A 233 3.27 -25.06 -6.90
N GLN A 234 3.22 -25.49 -8.17
CA GLN A 234 4.14 -26.49 -8.71
C GLN A 234 5.43 -25.86 -9.29
N TRP A 235 5.56 -24.54 -9.21
CA TRP A 235 6.71 -23.86 -9.78
C TRP A 235 7.98 -24.17 -9.01
N THR A 236 9.08 -24.30 -9.75
CA THR A 236 10.40 -24.35 -9.11
C THR A 236 10.73 -23.02 -8.41
N PRO A 237 11.53 -23.03 -7.34
CA PRO A 237 12.05 -21.80 -6.72
C PRO A 237 12.75 -20.86 -7.71
N ASN A 238 13.41 -21.42 -8.73
CA ASN A 238 14.07 -20.69 -9.81
C ASN A 238 13.07 -19.98 -10.72
N ALA A 239 11.92 -20.62 -11.00
CA ALA A 239 10.83 -20.04 -11.77
C ALA A 239 10.19 -18.88 -11.01
N VAL A 240 9.90 -19.08 -9.71
CA VAL A 240 9.38 -18.00 -8.85
C VAL A 240 10.30 -16.79 -8.89
N TYR A 241 11.61 -16.98 -8.70
CA TYR A 241 12.58 -15.89 -8.79
C TYR A 241 12.55 -15.14 -10.14
N ALA A 242 12.51 -15.88 -11.24
CA ALA A 242 12.48 -15.31 -12.58
C ALA A 242 11.16 -14.59 -12.88
N ALA A 243 10.05 -15.13 -12.39
CA ALA A 243 8.73 -14.52 -12.46
C ALA A 243 8.68 -13.23 -11.64
N THR A 244 9.13 -13.24 -10.38
CA THR A 244 9.19 -12.04 -9.53
C THR A 244 9.97 -10.90 -10.19
N LYS A 245 11.05 -11.19 -10.92
CA LYS A 245 11.80 -10.17 -11.66
C LYS A 245 10.98 -9.50 -12.78
N ILE A 246 10.10 -10.25 -13.43
CA ILE A 246 9.23 -9.74 -14.49
C ILE A 246 8.11 -8.91 -13.86
N PHE A 247 7.40 -9.46 -12.87
CA PHE A 247 6.29 -8.78 -12.21
C PHE A 247 6.72 -7.54 -11.42
N SER A 248 7.89 -7.55 -10.77
CA SER A 248 8.39 -6.36 -10.08
C SER A 248 8.78 -5.22 -11.02
N SER A 249 9.01 -5.50 -12.30
CA SER A 249 9.23 -4.48 -13.33
C SER A 249 7.93 -3.92 -13.92
N ALA A 250 6.79 -4.58 -13.67
CA ALA A 250 5.49 -4.20 -14.21
C ALA A 250 4.77 -3.15 -13.34
N ASN A 251 3.44 -3.05 -13.51
CA ASN A 251 2.58 -2.18 -12.73
C ASN A 251 2.63 -2.51 -11.22
N SER A 252 2.52 -1.50 -10.36
CA SER A 252 2.54 -1.67 -8.90
C SER A 252 1.37 -2.52 -8.40
N ALA A 253 0.18 -2.41 -9.00
CA ALA A 253 -0.99 -3.21 -8.64
C ALA A 253 -0.77 -4.70 -8.98
N ALA A 254 -0.30 -4.98 -10.20
CA ALA A 254 0.02 -6.34 -10.63
C ALA A 254 1.14 -6.96 -9.78
N ALA A 255 2.18 -6.18 -9.43
CA ALA A 255 3.25 -6.62 -8.56
C ALA A 255 2.73 -6.95 -7.14
N GLN A 256 1.79 -6.16 -6.60
CA GLN A 256 1.20 -6.40 -5.28
C GLN A 256 0.45 -7.74 -5.26
N ARG A 257 -0.47 -7.93 -6.21
CA ARG A 257 -1.26 -9.16 -6.33
C ARG A 257 -0.38 -10.38 -6.60
N PHE A 258 0.66 -10.25 -7.42
CA PHE A 258 1.61 -11.34 -7.64
C PHE A 258 2.39 -11.72 -6.37
N MET A 259 2.75 -10.74 -5.54
CA MET A 259 3.40 -11.01 -4.25
C MET A 259 2.48 -11.76 -3.30
N GLU A 260 1.20 -11.37 -3.27
CA GLU A 260 0.16 -11.95 -2.43
C GLU A 260 -0.18 -13.39 -2.85
N LEU A 261 -0.46 -13.62 -4.13
CA LEU A 261 -0.95 -14.91 -4.64
C LEU A 261 0.13 -15.96 -4.87
N VAL A 262 1.39 -15.55 -5.12
CA VAL A 262 2.45 -16.49 -5.52
C VAL A 262 3.61 -16.49 -4.55
N VAL A 263 4.17 -15.32 -4.25
CA VAL A 263 5.41 -15.24 -3.47
C VAL A 263 5.16 -15.54 -2.00
N LEU A 264 4.05 -15.05 -1.43
CA LEU A 264 3.67 -15.30 -0.04
C LEU A 264 3.39 -16.79 0.19
N ASP A 265 2.59 -17.42 -0.65
CA ASP A 265 2.26 -18.85 -0.52
C ASP A 265 3.50 -19.73 -0.72
N ALA A 266 4.30 -19.46 -1.77
CA ALA A 266 5.55 -20.19 -1.98
C ALA A 266 6.53 -20.03 -0.80
N PHE A 267 6.56 -18.85 -0.16
CA PHE A 267 7.39 -18.59 1.02
C PHE A 267 6.90 -19.38 2.24
N LYS A 268 5.59 -19.38 2.51
CA LYS A 268 5.01 -20.12 3.65
C LYS A 268 5.20 -21.63 3.47
N THR A 269 4.96 -22.16 2.28
CA THR A 269 5.11 -23.60 1.98
C THR A 269 6.57 -24.07 2.14
N ASP A 270 7.54 -23.34 1.57
CA ASP A 270 8.96 -23.71 1.67
C ASP A 270 9.47 -23.68 3.13
N ILE A 271 9.04 -22.69 3.93
CA ILE A 271 9.38 -22.62 5.35
C ILE A 271 8.68 -23.71 6.15
N PHE A 272 7.43 -24.03 5.83
CA PHE A 272 6.70 -25.09 6.50
C PHE A 272 7.39 -26.45 6.29
N GLU A 273 7.80 -26.75 5.06
CA GLU A 273 8.43 -28.02 4.68
C GLU A 273 9.89 -28.13 5.13
N HIS A 274 10.74 -27.15 4.80
CA HIS A 274 12.19 -27.27 4.98
C HIS A 274 12.72 -26.57 6.25
N LYS A 275 11.89 -25.75 6.91
CA LYS A 275 12.28 -24.87 8.05
C LYS A 275 13.43 -23.89 7.74
N LYS A 276 13.89 -23.83 6.49
CA LYS A 276 14.94 -22.96 5.96
C LYS A 276 14.49 -22.51 4.57
N LEU A 277 14.70 -21.23 4.25
CA LEU A 277 14.28 -20.69 2.96
C LEU A 277 15.28 -21.02 1.85
N ASN A 278 14.77 -21.45 0.70
CA ASN A 278 15.56 -21.63 -0.52
C ASN A 278 16.24 -20.31 -0.95
N PRO A 279 17.52 -20.32 -1.35
CA PRO A 279 18.22 -19.12 -1.81
C PRO A 279 17.54 -18.39 -2.98
N HIS A 280 16.85 -19.11 -3.88
CA HIS A 280 16.14 -18.49 -5.00
C HIS A 280 14.90 -17.73 -4.55
N LEU A 281 14.14 -18.27 -3.59
CA LEU A 281 13.02 -17.56 -2.96
C LEU A 281 13.52 -16.36 -2.14
N PHE A 282 14.62 -16.50 -1.41
CA PHE A 282 15.24 -15.37 -0.72
C PHE A 282 15.66 -14.25 -1.70
N ASN A 283 16.23 -14.62 -2.84
CA ASN A 283 16.54 -13.66 -3.89
C ASN A 283 15.28 -13.07 -4.54
N ALA A 284 14.17 -13.82 -4.60
CA ALA A 284 12.88 -13.34 -5.07
C ALA A 284 12.35 -12.24 -4.15
N LEU A 285 12.39 -12.45 -2.83
CA LEU A 285 12.05 -11.41 -1.84
C LEU A 285 12.91 -10.16 -2.01
N LYS A 286 14.23 -10.32 -2.16
CA LYS A 286 15.14 -9.20 -2.42
C LYS A 286 14.82 -8.45 -3.71
N LYS A 287 14.38 -9.14 -4.76
CA LYS A 287 13.99 -8.50 -6.03
C LYS A 287 12.60 -7.88 -5.98
N GLY A 288 11.71 -8.41 -5.13
CA GLY A 288 10.43 -7.81 -4.83
C GLY A 288 10.54 -6.44 -4.17
N LEU A 289 11.50 -6.28 -3.27
CA LEU A 289 11.77 -5.03 -2.55
C LEU A 289 12.17 -3.83 -3.46
N TYR A 290 12.44 -4.06 -4.76
CA TYR A 290 12.67 -2.97 -5.72
C TYR A 290 11.36 -2.20 -6.05
N ARG A 291 10.21 -2.76 -5.68
CA ARG A 291 8.91 -2.08 -5.64
C ARG A 291 8.36 -2.14 -4.21
N PRO A 292 8.81 -1.24 -3.32
CA PRO A 292 8.53 -1.33 -1.89
C PRO A 292 7.04 -1.23 -1.56
N ALA A 293 6.27 -0.35 -2.21
CA ALA A 293 4.83 -0.21 -1.96
C ALA A 293 4.06 -1.52 -2.18
N ALA A 294 4.31 -2.18 -3.31
CA ALA A 294 3.71 -3.47 -3.65
C ALA A 294 4.17 -4.59 -2.70
N TRP A 295 5.45 -4.58 -2.33
CA TRP A 295 6.01 -5.59 -1.43
C TRP A 295 5.45 -5.47 0.00
N PHE A 296 5.31 -4.26 0.55
CA PHE A 296 4.74 -4.09 1.89
C PHE A 296 3.27 -4.51 1.93
N LYS A 297 2.46 -4.04 0.98
CA LYS A 297 1.01 -4.34 0.94
C LYS A 297 0.69 -5.77 0.54
N GLY A 298 1.44 -6.35 -0.40
CA GLY A 298 1.16 -7.67 -0.95
C GLY A 298 1.90 -8.81 -0.26
N PHE A 299 3.01 -8.55 0.43
CA PHE A 299 3.79 -9.59 1.11
C PHE A 299 3.88 -9.36 2.62
N LEU A 300 4.38 -8.20 3.08
CA LEU A 300 4.68 -8.02 4.50
C LEU A 300 3.43 -7.96 5.38
N PHE A 301 2.44 -7.13 5.04
CA PHE A 301 1.24 -6.97 5.85
C PHE A 301 0.40 -8.24 5.92
N PRO A 302 0.09 -8.92 4.80
CA PRO A 302 -0.66 -10.17 4.86
C PRO A 302 0.11 -11.29 5.59
N LEU A 303 1.45 -11.28 5.54
CA LEU A 303 2.26 -12.24 6.30
C LEU A 303 2.12 -12.02 7.81
N VAL A 304 2.16 -10.76 8.27
CA VAL A 304 2.02 -10.43 9.70
C VAL A 304 0.61 -10.77 10.19
N SER A 305 -0.42 -10.26 9.50
CA SER A 305 -1.83 -10.52 9.82
C SER A 305 -2.22 -12.00 9.75
N GLY A 306 -1.57 -12.78 8.89
CA GLY A 306 -1.82 -14.21 8.71
C GLY A 306 -1.09 -15.13 9.71
N GLY A 307 -0.61 -14.59 10.84
CA GLY A 307 0.06 -15.35 11.89
C GLY A 307 1.54 -15.61 11.61
N CYS A 308 2.35 -14.53 11.50
CA CYS A 308 3.78 -14.64 11.20
C CYS A 308 4.57 -15.35 12.32
N THR A 309 5.36 -16.36 11.95
CA THR A 309 6.24 -17.04 12.92
C THR A 309 7.55 -16.27 13.14
N LEU A 310 8.20 -16.47 14.30
CA LEU A 310 9.50 -15.84 14.60
C LEU A 310 10.58 -16.16 13.55
N ARG A 311 10.53 -17.36 12.95
CA ARG A 311 11.48 -17.79 11.91
C ARG A 311 11.23 -17.05 10.60
N GLU A 312 9.97 -16.91 10.19
CA GLU A 312 9.59 -16.14 9.02
C GLU A 312 10.01 -14.68 9.17
N ALA A 313 9.69 -14.07 10.32
CA ALA A 313 10.05 -12.69 10.63
C ALA A 313 11.58 -12.47 10.57
N ALA A 314 12.38 -13.39 11.11
CA ALA A 314 13.85 -13.29 11.05
C ALA A 314 14.40 -13.34 9.61
N ILE A 315 13.83 -14.18 8.74
CA ILE A 315 14.25 -14.31 7.34
C ILE A 315 13.87 -13.04 6.55
N VAL A 316 12.65 -12.53 6.77
CA VAL A 316 12.16 -11.31 6.13
C VAL A 316 12.96 -10.09 6.61
N ALA A 317 13.24 -9.99 7.92
CA ALA A 317 14.13 -8.96 8.47
C ALA A 317 15.52 -9.03 7.83
N ALA A 318 16.09 -10.22 7.63
CA ALA A 318 17.37 -10.36 6.94
C ALA A 318 17.33 -9.87 5.47
N ALA A 319 16.20 -10.01 4.79
CA ALA A 319 16.01 -9.47 3.44
C ALA A 319 15.91 -7.93 3.47
N LEU A 320 15.11 -7.38 4.39
CA LEU A 320 14.94 -5.94 4.60
C LEU A 320 16.26 -5.26 5.00
N ALA A 321 17.04 -5.85 5.90
CA ALA A 321 18.34 -5.34 6.32
C ALA A 321 19.32 -5.17 5.15
N ARG A 322 19.29 -6.09 4.17
CA ARG A 322 20.23 -6.11 3.03
C ARG A 322 19.84 -5.23 1.85
N VAL A 323 18.57 -4.84 1.73
CA VAL A 323 18.08 -4.01 0.62
C VAL A 323 17.88 -2.58 1.10
N SER A 324 18.22 -1.60 0.26
CA SER A 324 17.90 -0.19 0.51
C SER A 324 16.45 0.06 0.11
N VAL A 325 15.65 0.58 1.05
CA VAL A 325 14.24 0.93 0.86
C VAL A 325 14.09 2.44 1.00
N PRO A 326 13.32 3.13 0.13
CA PRO A 326 13.10 4.56 0.25
C PRO A 326 12.37 4.94 1.55
N VAL A 327 12.73 6.11 2.10
CA VAL A 327 12.30 6.60 3.43
C VAL A 327 10.77 6.61 3.60
N LEU A 328 10.04 7.20 2.64
CA LEU A 328 8.58 7.31 2.73
C LEU A 328 7.87 5.95 2.79
N HIS A 329 8.38 4.98 2.04
CA HIS A 329 7.80 3.63 2.04
C HIS A 329 8.13 2.91 3.34
N SER A 330 9.32 3.10 3.90
CA SER A 330 9.68 2.56 5.20
C SER A 330 8.87 3.20 6.32
N ALA A 331 8.62 4.51 6.28
CA ALA A 331 7.77 5.21 7.23
C ALA A 331 6.33 4.67 7.23
N ALA A 332 5.73 4.51 6.03
CA ALA A 332 4.42 3.91 5.87
C ALA A 332 4.39 2.44 6.34
N ALA A 333 5.46 1.68 6.08
CA ALA A 333 5.57 0.29 6.56
C ALA A 333 5.65 0.20 8.09
N ILE A 334 6.42 1.08 8.74
CA ILE A 334 6.51 1.14 10.20
C ILE A 334 5.14 1.44 10.80
N LYS A 335 4.46 2.48 10.30
CA LYS A 335 3.12 2.84 10.77
C LYS A 335 2.14 1.67 10.57
N GLY A 336 2.11 1.08 9.38
CA GLY A 336 1.24 -0.06 9.07
C GLY A 336 1.52 -1.28 9.96
N LEU A 337 2.78 -1.56 10.29
CA LEU A 337 3.12 -2.63 11.25
C LEU A 337 2.64 -2.30 12.67
N CYS A 338 2.74 -1.05 13.12
CA CYS A 338 2.20 -0.62 14.41
C CYS A 338 0.66 -0.76 14.46
N ASP A 339 -0.02 -0.34 13.39
CA ASP A 339 -1.48 -0.41 13.29
C ASP A 339 -1.98 -1.87 13.27
N ILE A 340 -1.37 -2.73 12.45
CA ILE A 340 -1.70 -4.18 12.40
C ILE A 340 -1.42 -4.83 13.75
N ALA A 341 -0.29 -4.50 14.38
CA ALA A 341 0.03 -5.05 15.68
C ALA A 341 -0.99 -4.61 16.74
N ALA A 342 -1.58 -3.41 16.63
CA ALA A 342 -2.63 -2.95 17.53
C ALA A 342 -3.93 -3.74 17.33
N GLN A 343 -4.28 -4.03 16.07
CA GLN A 343 -5.41 -4.90 15.74
C GLN A 343 -5.21 -6.33 16.27
N GLU A 344 -4.03 -6.93 16.09
CA GLU A 344 -3.71 -8.28 16.61
C GLU A 344 -3.74 -8.33 18.14
N ALA A 345 -3.29 -7.27 18.81
CA ALA A 345 -3.36 -7.16 20.27
C ALA A 345 -4.80 -7.14 20.78
N SER A 346 -5.71 -6.45 20.08
CA SER A 346 -7.13 -6.45 20.42
C SER A 346 -7.80 -7.82 20.22
N GLN A 347 -7.28 -8.63 19.29
CA GLN A 347 -7.76 -9.98 19.01
C GLN A 347 -7.13 -11.05 19.93
N GLY A 348 -6.33 -10.66 20.93
CA GLY A 348 -5.72 -11.58 21.90
C GLY A 348 -4.67 -12.53 21.30
N THR A 349 -4.26 -12.30 20.05
CA THR A 349 -3.28 -13.13 19.36
C THR A 349 -1.92 -12.44 19.53
N GLU A 350 -1.12 -12.89 20.50
CA GLU A 350 0.20 -12.28 20.78
C GLU A 350 1.23 -12.63 19.68
N GLY A 351 1.04 -12.07 18.49
CA GLY A 351 2.04 -12.03 17.40
C GLY A 351 3.16 -11.00 17.63
N GLY A 352 3.13 -10.29 18.77
CA GLY A 352 4.00 -9.14 19.04
C GLY A 352 5.50 -9.42 18.87
N GLY A 353 5.96 -10.64 19.16
CA GLY A 353 7.37 -11.03 18.98
C GLY A 353 7.86 -10.94 17.54
N ALA A 354 7.05 -11.37 16.57
CA ALA A 354 7.42 -11.37 15.15
C ALA A 354 7.46 -9.94 14.59
N THR A 355 6.44 -9.14 14.89
CA THR A 355 6.36 -7.74 14.45
C THR A 355 7.48 -6.88 15.04
N ASN A 356 7.88 -7.11 16.29
CA ASN A 356 8.99 -6.40 16.92
C ASN A 356 10.35 -6.67 16.23
N ILE A 357 10.58 -7.86 15.67
CA ILE A 357 11.79 -8.16 14.88
C ILE A 357 11.83 -7.28 13.61
N LEU A 358 10.67 -7.17 12.94
CA LEU A 358 10.54 -6.38 11.71
C LEU A 358 10.66 -4.88 11.99
N LEU A 359 9.99 -4.38 13.03
CA LEU A 359 10.08 -2.99 13.48
C LEU A 359 11.52 -2.63 13.84
N ARG A 360 12.20 -3.45 14.64
CA ARG A 360 13.62 -3.23 14.98
C ARG A 360 14.48 -3.14 13.72
N CYS A 361 14.30 -4.05 12.76
CA CYS A 361 15.06 -4.03 11.51
C CYS A 361 14.83 -2.75 10.70
N LEU A 362 13.62 -2.19 10.71
CA LEU A 362 13.31 -0.93 10.03
C LEU A 362 13.87 0.28 10.79
N LEU A 363 13.86 0.27 12.12
CA LEU A 363 14.46 1.32 12.94
C LEU A 363 16.00 1.37 12.80
N GLU A 364 16.65 0.21 12.69
CA GLU A 364 18.10 0.10 12.44
C GLU A 364 18.53 0.70 11.09
N LYS A 365 17.59 0.99 10.17
CA LYS A 365 17.88 1.74 8.93
C LYS A 365 18.15 3.22 9.15
N LYS A 366 17.82 3.77 10.33
CA LYS A 366 18.19 5.13 10.75
C LYS A 366 17.68 6.23 9.81
N TYR A 367 16.47 6.06 9.29
CA TYR A 367 15.86 7.05 8.41
C TYR A 367 15.29 8.25 9.18
N ALA A 368 15.11 9.37 8.48
CA ALA A 368 14.32 10.48 9.00
C ALA A 368 12.83 10.12 8.88
N LEU A 369 12.16 9.88 10.01
CA LEU A 369 10.75 9.50 10.03
C LEU A 369 9.86 10.74 10.17
N PRO A 370 8.69 10.79 9.50
CA PRO A 370 7.65 11.77 9.79
C PRO A 370 7.17 11.66 11.23
N TYR A 371 6.77 12.78 11.84
CA TYR A 371 6.29 12.80 13.23
C TYR A 371 5.13 11.84 13.48
N GLN A 372 4.19 11.72 12.55
CA GLN A 372 3.08 10.75 12.64
C GLN A 372 3.56 9.31 12.83
N CYS A 373 4.69 8.93 12.24
CA CYS A 373 5.26 7.59 12.40
C CYS A 373 5.94 7.42 13.76
N ILE A 374 6.52 8.49 14.30
CA ILE A 374 7.14 8.52 15.63
C ILE A 374 6.04 8.41 16.69
N ASP A 375 4.97 9.18 16.55
CA ASP A 375 3.81 9.13 17.44
C ASP A 375 3.18 7.73 17.43
N ALA A 376 3.05 7.10 16.26
CA ALA A 376 2.58 5.71 16.13
C ALA A 376 3.51 4.69 16.81
N LEU A 377 4.83 4.88 16.73
CA LEU A 377 5.81 4.04 17.44
C LEU A 377 5.71 4.20 18.95
N VAL A 378 5.57 5.44 19.44
CA VAL A 378 5.37 5.71 20.87
C VAL A 378 4.09 5.02 21.34
N PHE A 379 2.98 5.19 20.63
CA PHE A 379 1.73 4.49 20.94
C PHE A 379 1.87 2.97 20.93
N HIS A 380 2.62 2.41 19.97
CA HIS A 380 2.95 0.99 19.92
C HIS A 380 3.74 0.50 21.14
N PHE A 381 4.62 1.32 21.72
CA PHE A 381 5.30 0.96 22.96
C PHE A 381 4.39 1.13 24.18
N LEU A 382 3.62 2.22 24.24
CA LEU A 382 2.72 2.52 25.37
C LEU A 382 1.55 1.54 25.50
N ARG A 383 1.14 0.84 24.44
CA ARG A 383 0.11 -0.20 24.54
C ARG A 383 0.47 -1.33 25.52
N PHE A 384 1.78 -1.58 25.69
CA PHE A 384 2.28 -2.58 26.61
C PHE A 384 2.22 -2.11 28.07
N ARG A 385 1.96 -0.82 28.32
CA ARG A 385 1.71 -0.28 29.67
C ARG A 385 0.45 -0.89 30.30
N ASN A 386 -0.57 -1.20 29.49
CA ASN A 386 -1.82 -1.80 29.96
C ASN A 386 -1.78 -3.34 30.01
N ALA A 387 -0.66 -3.96 29.58
CA ALA A 387 -0.36 -5.36 29.89
C ALA A 387 0.08 -5.54 31.36
N ASP A 388 -0.24 -4.54 32.20
CA ASP A 388 -0.14 -4.53 33.65
C ASP A 388 -1.10 -5.59 34.25
N PRO A 389 -0.71 -6.24 35.36
CA PRO A 389 -1.35 -7.41 35.95
C PRO A 389 -2.75 -7.16 36.55
N ALA A 390 -3.27 -5.93 36.46
CA ALA A 390 -4.61 -5.56 36.92
C ALA A 390 -5.72 -5.82 35.87
N SER A 391 -5.36 -6.05 34.60
CA SER A 391 -6.31 -6.49 33.55
C SER A 391 -6.55 -8.00 33.54
N VAL A 392 -5.80 -8.74 34.38
CA VAL A 392 -6.03 -10.16 34.63
C VAL A 392 -7.27 -10.27 35.52
N ARG A 393 -8.39 -10.71 34.96
CA ARG A 393 -9.58 -11.08 35.73
C ARG A 393 -9.17 -12.12 36.78
N GLU A 394 -9.70 -12.05 38.00
CA GLU A 394 -9.46 -13.06 39.08
C GLU A 394 -9.80 -14.51 38.64
N GLU A 395 -10.57 -14.65 37.57
CA GLU A 395 -10.90 -15.91 36.88
C GLU A 395 -9.69 -16.59 36.22
N ASP A 396 -8.67 -15.82 35.78
CA ASP A 396 -7.41 -16.33 35.24
C ASP A 396 -6.39 -16.66 36.35
N VAL A 397 -6.54 -16.03 37.53
CA VAL A 397 -5.74 -16.27 38.73
C VAL A 397 -6.17 -17.57 39.43
N SER A 398 -7.43 -17.99 39.29
CA SER A 398 -7.93 -19.25 39.86
C SER A 398 -7.60 -20.49 39.02
N LYS A 399 -7.12 -20.31 37.78
CA LYS A 399 -6.45 -21.35 36.97
C LYS A 399 -4.94 -21.42 37.20
N ILE A 400 -4.45 -20.86 38.31
CA ILE A 400 -3.05 -20.99 38.78
C ILE A 400 -2.83 -22.42 39.29
N GLY A 401 -2.77 -23.34 38.34
CA GLY A 401 -2.24 -24.68 38.51
C GLY A 401 -0.99 -24.83 37.64
N LYS A 402 0.18 -24.77 38.28
CA LYS A 402 1.48 -25.30 37.82
C LYS A 402 2.17 -24.78 36.54
N ASP A 403 1.53 -24.03 35.66
CA ASP A 403 2.21 -23.57 34.43
C ASP A 403 2.53 -22.06 34.46
N GLY A 404 3.83 -21.73 34.43
CA GLY A 404 4.40 -20.37 34.52
C GLY A 404 4.10 -19.45 33.32
N ALA A 405 2.96 -19.60 32.65
CA ALA A 405 2.56 -18.84 31.47
C ALA A 405 2.14 -17.39 31.78
N ALA A 406 1.59 -17.12 32.97
CA ALA A 406 1.18 -15.76 33.36
C ALA A 406 2.36 -14.81 33.58
N MET A 407 3.49 -15.32 34.09
CA MET A 407 4.72 -14.52 34.26
C MET A 407 5.36 -14.16 32.91
N SER A 408 5.10 -14.96 31.86
CA SER A 408 5.51 -14.67 30.49
C SER A 408 4.67 -13.58 29.81
N ARG A 409 3.42 -13.33 30.26
CA ARG A 409 2.61 -12.20 29.76
C ARG A 409 3.10 -10.85 30.33
N ILE A 410 3.66 -10.90 31.54
CA ILE A 410 4.19 -9.73 32.26
C ILE A 410 5.63 -9.39 31.79
N ALA A 411 6.40 -10.40 31.39
CA ALA A 411 7.78 -10.24 30.94
C ALA A 411 7.88 -10.09 29.42
N LEU A 412 8.04 -8.85 28.95
CA LEU A 412 8.25 -8.55 27.54
C LEU A 412 9.52 -9.24 27.00
N PRO A 413 9.50 -9.78 25.77
CA PRO A 413 10.68 -10.40 25.18
C PRO A 413 11.87 -9.43 25.06
N VAL A 414 13.09 -9.96 25.14
CA VAL A 414 14.33 -9.16 24.96
C VAL A 414 14.33 -8.37 23.65
N ILE A 415 13.75 -8.92 22.57
CA ILE A 415 13.65 -8.23 21.27
C ILE A 415 12.82 -6.93 21.36
N TRP A 416 11.83 -6.87 22.25
CA TRP A 416 11.05 -5.66 22.48
C TRP A 416 11.93 -4.56 23.11
N HIS A 417 12.70 -4.90 24.15
CA HIS A 417 13.64 -3.95 24.76
C HIS A 417 14.74 -3.51 23.78
N GLN A 418 15.21 -4.40 22.92
CA GLN A 418 16.17 -4.05 21.85
C GLN A 418 15.55 -3.12 20.79
N CYS A 419 14.28 -3.33 20.45
CA CYS A 419 13.53 -2.44 19.56
C CYS A 419 13.37 -1.05 20.18
N LEU A 420 12.99 -0.98 21.46
CA LEU A 420 12.86 0.26 22.22
C LEU A 420 14.22 0.99 22.36
N LEU A 421 15.31 0.26 22.60
CA LEU A 421 16.65 0.83 22.62
C LEU A 421 17.03 1.44 21.27
N SER A 422 16.75 0.73 20.17
CA SER A 422 17.03 1.24 18.82
C SER A 422 16.22 2.50 18.52
N PHE A 423 14.98 2.57 19.02
CA PHE A 423 14.15 3.77 18.95
C PHE A 423 14.76 4.93 19.75
N ALA A 424 15.10 4.72 21.03
CA ALA A 424 15.67 5.75 21.89
C ALA A 424 17.01 6.29 21.36
N GLN A 425 17.90 5.43 20.87
CA GLN A 425 19.20 5.85 20.35
C GLN A 425 19.11 6.78 19.13
N HIS A 426 18.10 6.61 18.28
CA HIS A 426 18.02 7.32 17.00
C HIS A 426 16.95 8.43 16.98
N TYR A 427 15.89 8.31 17.77
CA TYR A 427 14.73 9.21 17.73
C TYR A 427 14.47 9.96 19.06
N ARG A 428 15.40 9.92 20.04
CA ARG A 428 15.27 10.66 21.32
C ARG A 428 15.02 12.17 21.19
N ASP A 429 15.47 12.78 20.10
CA ASP A 429 15.36 14.23 19.84
C ASP A 429 14.08 14.60 19.06
N GLN A 430 13.26 13.60 18.69
CA GLN A 430 12.09 13.77 17.84
C GLN A 430 10.77 13.50 18.58
N ILE A 431 10.83 13.17 19.87
CA ILE A 431 9.66 12.92 20.75
C ILE A 431 9.31 14.16 21.57
N THR A 432 8.05 14.28 22.01
CA THR A 432 7.65 15.32 22.96
C THR A 432 8.09 14.96 24.38
N GLU A 433 8.09 15.95 25.29
CA GLU A 433 8.43 15.71 26.71
C GLU A 433 7.39 14.81 27.39
N GLU A 434 6.10 15.01 27.12
CA GLU A 434 5.03 14.14 27.60
C GLU A 434 5.21 12.68 27.13
N GLN A 435 5.49 12.47 25.84
CA GLN A 435 5.77 11.12 25.31
C GLN A 435 6.98 10.48 25.99
N ARG A 436 8.00 11.27 26.31
CA ARG A 436 9.18 10.79 27.00
C ARG A 436 8.88 10.35 28.43
N GLU A 437 8.13 11.16 29.18
CA GLU A 437 7.70 10.80 30.54
C GLU A 437 6.92 9.50 30.54
N LEU A 438 5.96 9.34 29.62
CA LEU A 438 5.19 8.10 29.45
C LEU A 438 6.08 6.89 29.13
N LEU A 439 7.14 7.05 28.33
CA LEU A 439 8.10 5.99 28.04
C LEU A 439 9.03 5.69 29.23
N LEU A 440 9.34 6.68 30.06
CA LEU A 440 10.10 6.49 31.29
C LEU A 440 9.27 5.73 32.33
N ASP A 441 7.99 6.05 32.46
CA ASP A 441 7.04 5.31 33.31
C ASP A 441 6.93 3.85 32.86
N LEU A 442 6.88 3.61 31.55
CA LEU A 442 6.87 2.26 30.98
C LEU A 442 8.15 1.46 31.33
N LEU A 443 9.31 2.13 31.40
CA LEU A 443 10.56 1.50 31.82
C LEU A 443 10.62 1.18 33.32
N LEU A 444 9.85 1.89 34.15
CA LEU A 444 9.74 1.58 35.58
C LEU A 444 8.96 0.29 35.81
N THR A 445 7.89 0.05 35.05
CA THR A 445 7.05 -1.15 35.18
C THR A 445 7.64 -2.36 34.44
N HIS A 446 8.07 -2.18 33.19
CA HIS A 446 8.59 -3.24 32.33
C HIS A 446 10.07 -3.06 31.96
N GLY A 447 10.92 -2.69 32.92
CA GLY A 447 12.35 -2.50 32.69
C GLY A 447 13.16 -3.80 32.63
N HIS A 448 13.98 -3.99 31.59
CA HIS A 448 14.98 -5.07 31.54
C HIS A 448 16.24 -4.69 32.31
N SER A 449 16.83 -5.61 33.10
CA SER A 449 18.00 -5.35 33.97
C SER A 449 19.22 -4.77 33.24
N GLY A 450 19.59 -5.33 32.08
CA GLY A 450 20.73 -4.84 31.28
C GLY A 450 20.42 -3.68 30.32
N ILE A 451 19.31 -3.75 29.57
CA ILE A 451 18.97 -2.80 28.51
C ILE A 451 18.24 -1.57 29.04
N GLY A 452 17.39 -1.72 30.06
CA GLY A 452 16.57 -0.64 30.62
C GLY A 452 17.37 0.60 31.06
N PRO A 453 18.51 0.45 31.76
CA PRO A 453 19.38 1.57 32.11
C PRO A 453 19.91 2.34 30.90
N GLU A 454 20.23 1.63 29.80
CA GLU A 454 20.69 2.27 28.56
C GLU A 454 19.56 3.04 27.88
N VAL A 455 18.36 2.47 27.79
CA VAL A 455 17.19 3.18 27.22
C VAL A 455 16.90 4.44 28.03
N ARG A 456 16.91 4.36 29.37
CA ARG A 456 16.70 5.52 30.24
C ARG A 456 17.76 6.60 30.00
N ARG A 457 19.03 6.22 29.87
CA ARG A 457 20.13 7.15 29.57
C ARG A 457 19.89 7.89 28.25
N GLU A 458 19.53 7.17 27.19
CA GLU A 458 19.29 7.76 25.86
C GLU A 458 18.04 8.67 25.85
N LEU A 459 16.95 8.27 26.52
CA LEU A 459 15.74 9.09 26.61
C LEU A 459 15.96 10.38 27.40
N LEU A 460 16.72 10.34 28.49
CA LEU A 460 17.07 11.53 29.28
C LEU A 460 18.04 12.45 28.54
N ALA A 461 18.92 11.89 27.70
CA ALA A 461 19.86 12.67 26.88
C ALA A 461 19.17 13.38 25.71
N GLY A 462 17.99 12.92 25.29
CA GLY A 462 17.23 13.53 24.22
C GLY A 462 16.69 14.91 24.57
N ARG A 463 16.26 15.70 23.58
CA ARG A 463 15.53 16.96 23.80
C ARG A 463 14.09 16.90 23.25
N GLY A 464 13.20 17.69 23.83
CA GLY A 464 11.81 17.75 23.37
C GLY A 464 11.73 18.31 21.95
N ARG A 465 10.85 17.73 21.12
CA ARG A 465 10.57 18.23 19.77
C ARG A 465 10.24 19.72 19.81
N GLY A 466 10.95 20.53 19.03
CA GLY A 466 10.68 21.96 18.89
C GLY A 466 11.28 22.85 19.97
N VAL A 467 12.03 22.30 20.93
CA VAL A 467 12.81 23.11 21.88
C VAL A 467 14.04 23.65 21.13
N PRO A 468 14.20 24.98 20.97
CA PRO A 468 15.36 25.57 20.33
C PRO A 468 16.64 25.12 21.04
N LEU A 469 17.74 24.96 20.29
CA LEU A 469 19.06 24.91 20.90
C LEU A 469 19.23 26.21 21.69
N GLU A 470 19.33 26.14 23.02
CA GLU A 470 20.00 27.21 23.75
C GLU A 470 21.37 27.36 23.10
N GLN A 471 21.57 28.46 22.39
CA GLN A 471 22.90 28.87 21.97
C GLN A 471 23.73 28.89 23.25
N GLU A 472 24.79 28.09 23.29
CA GLU A 472 25.80 28.25 24.33
C GLU A 472 26.13 29.74 24.36
N GLY A 473 25.74 30.41 25.44
CA GLY A 473 26.03 31.83 25.63
C GLY A 473 27.53 32.02 25.38
N PRO A 474 27.94 33.17 24.81
CA PRO A 474 29.34 33.40 24.47
C PRO A 474 30.18 32.99 25.67
N ALA A 475 31.11 32.06 25.46
CA ALA A 475 32.05 31.65 26.49
C ALA A 475 32.55 32.94 27.13
N PHE A 476 32.31 33.07 28.44
CA PHE A 476 32.71 34.24 29.21
C PHE A 476 34.24 34.22 29.20
N ASP A 477 34.82 34.78 28.15
CA ASP A 477 36.26 34.93 27.98
C ASP A 477 36.65 35.98 29.01
N GLY A 478 37.16 35.48 30.13
CA GLY A 478 37.58 36.27 31.28
C GLY A 478 38.86 37.04 30.98
N ASP A 479 38.85 37.85 29.92
CA ASP A 479 39.91 38.79 29.59
C ASP A 479 39.43 40.23 29.81
N ASP A 480 39.07 40.52 31.06
CA ASP A 480 39.00 41.88 31.58
C ASP A 480 40.43 42.30 31.99
N THR A 481 41.32 42.46 31.01
CA THR A 481 42.58 43.17 31.19
C THR A 481 42.51 44.59 30.62
N MET A 482 42.18 45.52 31.52
CA MET A 482 42.82 46.84 31.67
C MET A 482 43.18 47.57 30.35
N LEU A 483 42.27 48.43 29.87
CA LEU A 483 42.68 49.63 29.14
C LEU A 483 42.32 50.86 29.98
N VAL A 484 43.33 51.28 30.72
CA VAL A 484 43.49 52.65 31.22
C VAL A 484 43.86 53.50 30.01
N ASP A 485 43.09 54.56 29.77
CA ASP A 485 43.60 55.88 29.38
C ASP A 485 42.67 56.97 29.92
#